data_AF-A0A1I6AIY0-F1
#
_entry.id   AF-A0A1I6AIY0-F1
#
_cell.length_a   1.000
_cell.length_b   1.000
_cell.length_c   1.000
_cell.angle_alpha   90.00
_cell.angle_beta   90.00
_cell.angle_gamma   90.00
#
_symmetry.space_group_name_H-M   'P 1'
#
loop_
_entity.id
_entity.type
_entity.pdbx_description
1 polymer ?
#
loop_
_entity_poly.entity_id
_entity_poly.type
_entity_poly.pdbx_seq_one_letter_code
_entity_poly.pdbx_strand_id
1 'polypeptide(L)' 'MSSAAMFSISAEDEGRNLGTVYSTSPDTLREFGAAYMRDPKTHGEVTLKDPDGRAIATFDLWQNRWAETAEAIE' A
#
# COMPACT_ATOMS: atom_id res chain seq x y z
N MET A 1 0.69 22.34 15.66
CA MET A 1 0.96 21.82 14.31
C MET A 1 -0.10 20.78 14.01
N SER A 2 -0.94 20.98 13.00
CA SER A 2 -1.79 19.90 12.49
C SER A 2 -0.85 18.91 11.82
N SER A 3 -0.78 17.67 12.31
CA SER A 3 -0.11 16.59 11.58
C SER A 3 -0.84 16.47 10.25
N ALA A 4 -0.14 16.65 9.14
CA ALA A 4 -0.74 16.38 7.84
C ALA A 4 -1.28 14.94 7.84
N ALA A 5 -2.47 14.73 7.29
CA ALA A 5 -3.04 13.40 7.16
C ALA A 5 -2.15 12.60 6.19
N MET A 6 -1.54 11.51 6.68
CA MET A 6 -0.53 10.73 5.96
C MET A 6 -1.12 9.39 5.54
N PHE A 7 -1.07 9.07 4.25
CA PHE A 7 -1.29 7.71 3.78
C PHE A 7 -0.06 6.86 4.05
N SER A 8 -0.22 5.54 4.04
CA SER A 8 0.90 4.61 4.18
C SER A 8 0.76 3.38 3.31
N ILE A 9 1.89 2.79 2.92
CA ILE A 9 1.91 1.40 2.45
C ILE A 9 2.65 0.54 3.45
N SER A 10 2.13 -0.64 3.74
CA SER A 10 2.81 -1.66 4.51
C SER A 10 3.12 -2.84 3.60
N ALA A 11 4.37 -3.31 3.62
CA ALA A 11 4.80 -4.52 2.94
C ALA A 11 4.89 -5.67 3.95
N GLU A 12 4.30 -6.81 3.61
CA GLU A 12 4.30 -8.01 4.43
C GLU A 12 4.69 -9.24 3.60
N ASP A 13 5.52 -10.11 4.17
CA ASP A 13 5.90 -11.39 3.55
C ASP A 13 5.93 -12.48 4.62
N GLU A 14 5.25 -13.60 4.37
CA GLU A 14 5.09 -14.72 5.32
C GLU A 14 4.69 -14.28 6.76
N GLY A 15 3.85 -13.25 6.87
CA GLY A 15 3.41 -12.68 8.15
C GLY A 15 4.44 -11.79 8.86
N ARG A 16 5.56 -11.46 8.20
CA ARG A 16 6.56 -10.51 8.69
C ARG A 16 6.33 -9.15 8.06
N ASN A 17 6.25 -8.12 8.90
CA ASN A 17 6.26 -6.74 8.43
C ASN A 17 7.66 -6.37 7.93
N LEU A 18 7.77 -6.00 6.66
CA LEU A 18 9.03 -5.63 6.00
C LEU A 18 9.30 -4.12 6.06
N GLY A 19 8.31 -3.33 6.45
CA GLY A 19 8.40 -1.89 6.62
C GLY A 19 7.13 -1.15 6.19
N THR A 20 7.09 0.12 6.57
CA THR A 20 6.01 1.05 6.20
C THR A 20 6.60 2.32 5.61
N VAL A 21 6.06 2.76 4.47
CA VAL A 21 6.40 4.04 3.84
C VAL A 21 5.20 4.98 3.94
N TYR A 22 5.44 6.24 4.29
CA TYR A 22 4.39 7.24 4.46
C TYR A 22 4.50 8.35 3.41
N SER A 23 3.36 8.85 2.95
CA SER A 23 3.29 10.02 2.06
C SER A 23 1.97 10.77 2.28
N THR A 24 1.96 12.07 2.00
CA THR A 24 0.71 12.84 1.88
C THR A 24 -0.01 12.59 0.54
N SER A 25 0.64 11.90 -0.41
CA SER A 25 0.10 11.57 -1.73
C SER A 25 -0.14 10.06 -1.86
N PRO A 26 -1.40 9.60 -1.95
CA PRO A 26 -1.70 8.18 -2.16
C PRO A 26 -1.25 7.71 -3.55
N ASP A 27 -1.24 8.58 -4.56
CA ASP A 27 -0.81 8.22 -5.91
C ASP A 27 0.69 7.92 -5.96
N THR A 28 1.50 8.70 -5.24
CA THR A 28 2.93 8.42 -5.09
C THR A 28 3.16 7.06 -4.43
N LEU A 29 2.35 6.72 -3.41
CA LEU A 29 2.44 5.41 -2.76
C LEU A 29 1.98 4.27 -3.67
N ARG A 30 0.97 4.51 -4.52
CA ARG A 30 0.52 3.54 -5.53
C ARG A 30 1.61 3.25 -6.56
N GLU A 31 2.30 4.29 -7.04
CA GLU A 31 3.42 4.12 -7.97
C GLU A 31 4.59 3.38 -7.30
N PHE A 32 4.97 3.79 -6.10
CA PHE A 32 6.05 3.15 -5.35
C PHE A 32 5.75 1.69 -5.03
N GLY A 33 4.57 1.39 -4.49
CA GLY A 33 4.16 0.04 -4.13
C GLY A 33 4.09 -0.88 -5.36
N ALA A 34 3.56 -0.37 -6.48
CA ALA A 34 3.54 -1.13 -7.73
C ALA A 34 4.95 -1.42 -8.26
N ALA A 35 5.87 -0.45 -8.20
CA ALA A 35 7.26 -0.66 -8.59
C ALA A 35 7.96 -1.69 -7.69
N TYR A 36 7.75 -1.62 -6.37
CA TYR A 36 8.26 -2.57 -5.39
C TYR A 36 7.78 -4.00 -5.67
N MET A 37 6.48 -4.18 -5.91
CA MET A 37 5.88 -5.49 -6.18
C MET A 37 6.29 -6.07 -7.54
N ARG A 38 6.54 -5.23 -8.55
CA ARG A 38 7.01 -5.70 -9.87
C ARG A 38 8.46 -6.19 -9.87
N ASP A 39 9.23 -5.92 -8.81
CA ASP A 39 10.58 -6.50 -8.70
C ASP A 39 10.45 -8.03 -8.51
N PRO A 40 11.08 -8.85 -9.37
CA PRO A 40 10.96 -10.31 -9.31
C PRO A 40 11.56 -10.93 -8.03
N LYS A 41 12.30 -10.15 -7.22
CA LYS A 41 12.85 -10.57 -5.93
C LYS A 41 11.92 -10.25 -4.76
N THR A 42 10.87 -9.48 -5.00
CA THR A 42 9.87 -9.16 -3.99
C THR A 42 8.85 -10.29 -3.91
N HIS A 43 8.59 -10.74 -2.70
CA HIS A 43 7.54 -11.70 -2.36
C HIS A 43 6.61 -11.07 -1.32
N GLY A 44 5.38 -11.58 -1.23
CA GLY A 44 4.40 -11.11 -0.27
C GLY A 44 3.36 -10.16 -0.85
N GLU A 45 2.89 -9.24 -0.03
CA GLU A 45 1.78 -8.33 -0.33
C GLU A 45 2.09 -6.90 0.13
N VAL A 46 1.52 -5.92 -0.58
CA VAL A 46 1.51 -4.52 -0.14
C VAL A 46 0.08 -4.02 0.01
N THR A 47 -0.16 -3.35 1.12
CA THR A 47 -1.45 -2.74 1.45
C THR A 47 -1.30 -1.25 1.58
N LEU A 48 -2.07 -0.48 0.81
CA LEU A 48 -2.24 0.96 0.95
C LEU A 48 -3.30 1.25 2.01
N LYS A 49 -2.97 2.15 2.93
CA LYS A 49 -3.83 2.58 4.03
C LYS A 49 -4.06 4.08 4.01
N ASP A 50 -5.26 4.49 4.41
CA ASP A 50 -5.64 5.87 4.61
C ASP A 50 -4.98 6.47 5.88
N PRO A 51 -5.15 7.78 6.15
CA PRO A 51 -4.61 8.42 7.35
C PRO A 51 -5.17 7.91 8.69
N ASP A 52 -6.32 7.23 8.67
CA ASP A 52 -6.91 6.58 9.84
C ASP A 52 -6.35 5.16 10.03
N GLY A 53 -5.49 4.70 9.12
CA GLY A 53 -4.87 3.38 9.13
C GLY A 53 -5.71 2.27 8.51
N ARG A 54 -6.84 2.60 7.88
CA ARG A 54 -7.73 1.63 7.23
C ARG A 54 -7.17 1.21 5.88
N ALA A 55 -7.26 -0.07 5.56
CA ALA A 55 -6.78 -0.60 4.28
C ALA A 55 -7.75 -0.20 3.16
N ILE A 56 -7.27 0.54 2.17
CA ILE A 56 -8.08 1.03 1.06
C ILE A 56 -7.73 0.33 -0.27
N ALA A 57 -6.53 -0.22 -0.42
CA ALA A 57 -6.18 -1.00 -1.60
C ALA A 57 -5.05 -2.00 -1.32
N THR A 58 -5.01 -3.10 -2.09
CA THR A 58 -3.87 -4.03 -2.15
C THR A 58 -3.39 -4.18 -3.59
N PHE A 59 -2.13 -4.52 -3.79
CA PHE A 59 -1.61 -4.71 -5.16
C PHE A 59 -1.72 -6.18 -5.59
N ASP A 60 -2.46 -6.42 -6.66
CA ASP A 60 -2.56 -7.75 -7.29
C ASP A 60 -1.45 -7.90 -8.33
N LEU A 61 -0.48 -8.77 -8.02
CA LEU A 61 0.64 -9.10 -8.92
C LEU A 61 0.21 -9.78 -10.22
N TRP A 62 -0.81 -10.65 -10.17
CA TRP A 62 -1.27 -11.41 -11.32
C TRP A 62 -1.98 -10.52 -12.33
N GLN A 63 -2.76 -9.57 -11.83
CA GLN A 63 -3.47 -8.58 -12.65
C GLN A 63 -2.63 -7.31 -12.90
N ASN A 64 -1.48 -7.20 -12.25
CA ASN A 64 -0.56 -6.06 -12.31
C ASN A 64 -1.27 -4.71 -12.07
N ARG A 65 -2.18 -4.67 -11.09
CA ARG A 65 -3.00 -3.49 -10.77
C ARG A 65 -3.35 -3.42 -9.29
N TRP A 66 -3.74 -2.23 -8.84
CA TRP A 66 -4.33 -2.04 -7.53
C TRP A 66 -5.77 -2.57 -7.53
N ALA A 67 -6.10 -3.35 -6.50
CA ALA A 67 -7.44 -3.77 -6.16
C ALA A 67 -7.89 -2.97 -4.93
N GLU A 68 -8.95 -2.17 -5.09
CA GLU A 68 -9.54 -1.42 -3.98
C GLU A 68 -10.23 -2.39 -3.01
N THR A 69 -10.13 -2.13 -1.72
CA THR A 69 -10.81 -2.93 -0.69
C THR A 69 -12.29 -2.55 -0.62
N ALA A 70 -13.11 -3.44 -0.05
CA ALA A 70 -14.53 -3.14 0.17
C ALA A 70 -14.75 -1.89 1.05
N GLU A 71 -13.78 -1.56 1.90
CA GLU A 71 -13.79 -0.40 2.80
C GLU A 71 -13.54 0.93 2.07
N ALA A 72 -13.06 0.92 0.82
CA ALA A 72 -12.83 2.13 0.02
C ALA A 72 -14.10 2.64 -0.71
N ILE A 73 -15.22 1.90 -0.63
CA ILE A 73 -16.43 2.13 -1.44
C ILE A 73 -17.58 2.77 -0.61
N GLU A 74 -17.43 2.89 0.72
CA GLU A 74 -18.43 3.55 1.60
C GLU A 74 -18.23 5.08 1.75
#